data_AF-A0A1F7Q3P8-F1
#
_entry.id   AF-A0A1F7Q3P8-F1
#
_cell.length_a   1.000
_cell.length_b   1.000
_cell.length_c   1.000
_cell.angle_alpha   90.00
_cell.angle_beta   90.00
_cell.angle_gamma   90.00
#
_symmetry.space_group_name_H-M   'P 1'
#
loop_
_entity.id
_entity.type
_entity.pdbx_description
1 polymer ?
#
loop_
_entity_poly.entity_id
_entity_poly.type
_entity_poly.pdbx_seq_one_letter_code
_entity_poly.pdbx_strand_id
1 'polypeptide(L)' 'MQIRVTDDLRERAKVVAKKNGLTLSELILQLLASTGDKQLKELAKKELDERPKPGRPWDK' A
#
# COMPACT_ATOMS: atom_id res chain seq x y z
N MET A 1 9.92 -5.76 -9.85
CA MET A 1 9.48 -4.66 -10.76
C MET A 1 9.22 -3.43 -9.90
N GLN A 2 9.84 -2.29 -10.17
CA GLN A 2 9.65 -1.05 -9.39
C GLN A 2 8.60 -0.16 -10.07
N ILE A 3 7.64 0.36 -9.30
CA ILE A 3 6.75 1.41 -9.77
C ILE A 3 7.55 2.72 -9.76
N ARG A 4 7.77 3.32 -10.92
CA ARG A 4 8.42 4.64 -11.05
C ARG A 4 7.36 5.73 -11.11
N VAL A 5 7.51 6.74 -10.27
CA VAL A 5 6.65 7.92 -10.20
C VAL A 5 7.51 9.15 -9.99
N THR A 6 7.01 10.32 -10.39
CA THR A 6 7.63 11.61 -10.08
C THR A 6 7.59 11.91 -8.59
N ASP A 7 8.53 12.72 -8.11
CA ASP A 7 8.63 13.10 -6.69
C ASP A 7 7.37 13.77 -6.18
N ASP A 8 6.81 14.72 -6.95
CA ASP A 8 5.59 15.45 -6.56
C ASP A 8 4.39 14.52 -6.33
N LEU A 9 4.21 13.52 -7.20
CA LEU A 9 3.14 12.53 -7.07
C LEU A 9 3.33 11.69 -5.81
N ARG A 10 4.57 11.25 -5.55
CA ARG A 10 4.91 10.46 -4.36
C ARG A 10 4.68 11.25 -3.08
N GLU A 11 5.11 12.50 -3.02
CA GLU A 11 4.91 13.36 -1.85
C GLU A 11 3.42 13.64 -1.62
N ARG A 12 2.66 13.91 -2.69
CA ARG A 12 1.21 14.08 -2.57
C ARG A 12 0.52 12.81 -2.08
N ALA A 13 0.91 11.64 -2.60
CA ALA A 13 0.36 10.36 -2.19
C ALA A 13 0.65 10.06 -0.71
N LYS A 14 1.85 10.39 -0.20
CA LYS A 14 2.19 10.28 1.23
C LYS A 14 1.27 11.14 2.10
N VAL A 15 0.99 12.38 1.68
CA VAL A 15 0.07 13.28 2.41
C VAL A 15 -1.34 12.69 2.44
N VAL A 16 -1.83 12.14 1.32
CA VAL A 16 -3.14 11.49 1.27
C VAL A 16 -3.19 10.25 2.17
N ALA A 17 -2.17 9.39 2.13
CA ALA A 17 -2.09 8.21 2.99
C ALA A 17 -2.14 8.60 4.47
N LYS A 18 -1.33 9.58 4.89
CA LYS A 18 -1.30 10.08 6.27
C LYS A 18 -2.66 10.63 6.72
N LYS A 19 -3.38 11.35 5.85
CA LYS A 19 -4.74 11.85 6.15
C LYS A 19 -5.75 10.74 6.43
N ASN A 20 -5.54 9.56 5.84
CA ASN A 20 -6.38 8.38 6.06
C ASN A 20 -5.85 7.45 7.17
N GLY A 21 -4.81 7.86 7.90
CA GLY A 21 -4.19 7.00 8.92
C GLY A 21 -3.42 5.80 8.37
N LEU A 22 -3.04 5.85 7.08
CA LEU A 22 -2.35 4.78 6.36
C LEU A 22 -0.90 5.16 6.06
N THR A 23 -0.05 4.15 5.94
CA THR A 23 1.23 4.26 5.23
C THR A 23 0.99 4.35 3.71
N LEU A 24 1.96 4.90 2.97
CA LEU A 24 1.87 4.96 1.51
C LEU A 24 1.62 3.57 0.89
N SER A 25 2.28 2.54 1.43
CA SER A 25 2.17 1.18 0.92
C SER A 25 0.81 0.56 1.19
N GLU A 26 0.18 0.82 2.34
CA GLU A 26 -1.18 0.36 2.65
C GLU A 26 -2.20 1.03 1.73
N LEU A 27 -2.06 2.34 1.48
CA LEU A 27 -2.91 3.04 0.51
C LEU A 27 -2.82 2.39 -0.88
N ILE A 28 -1.61 2.08 -1.34
CA ILE A 28 -1.40 1.44 -2.65
C ILE A 28 -2.03 0.03 -2.68
N LEU A 29 -1.85 -0.78 -1.64
CA LEU A 29 -2.47 -2.12 -1.59
C LEU A 29 -4.00 -2.06 -1.61
N GLN A 30 -4.61 -1.10 -0.90
CA GLN A 30 -6.05 -0.89 -0.96
C GLN A 30 -6.52 -0.53 -2.37
N LEU A 31 -5.79 0.36 -3.06
CA LEU A 31 -6.10 0.73 -4.44
C LEU A 31 -5.95 -0.46 -5.39
N LEU A 32 -4.91 -1.28 -5.23
CA LEU A 32 -4.72 -2.51 -5.99
C LEU A 32 -5.88 -3.49 -5.79
N ALA A 33 -6.39 -3.62 -4.57
CA ALA A 33 -7.55 -4.44 -4.25
C ALA A 33 -8.87 -3.95 -4.89
N SER A 34 -8.92 -2.70 -5.35
CA SER A 34 -10.07 -2.08 -6.01
C SER A 34 -10.02 -2.12 -7.54
N THR A 35 -8.97 -2.70 -8.14
CA THR A 35 -8.76 -2.71 -9.61
C THR A 35 -9.71 -3.63 -10.39
N GLY A 36 -10.53 -4.43 -9.71
CA GLY A 36 -11.51 -5.33 -10.34
C GLY A 36 -11.00 -6.74 -10.63
N ASP A 37 -9.68 -6.98 -10.54
CA ASP A 37 -9.11 -8.32 -10.65
C ASP A 37 -9.27 -9.11 -9.34
N LYS A 38 -9.82 -10.32 -9.43
CA LYS A 38 -10.14 -11.16 -8.26
C LYS A 38 -8.89 -11.65 -7.55
N GLN A 39 -7.90 -12.13 -8.30
CA GLN A 39 -6.69 -12.71 -7.73
C GLN A 39 -5.82 -11.63 -7.09
N LEU A 40 -5.69 -10.48 -7.73
CA LEU A 40 -4.98 -9.32 -7.20
C LEU A 40 -5.64 -8.79 -5.91
N LYS A 41 -6.98 -8.78 -5.87
CA LYS A 41 -7.72 -8.40 -4.67
C LYS A 41 -7.46 -9.33 -3.50
N GLU A 42 -7.42 -10.64 -3.73
CA GLU A 42 -7.12 -11.63 -2.69
C GLU A 42 -5.68 -11.47 -2.17
N LEU A 43 -4.71 -11.33 -3.08
CA LEU A 43 -3.31 -11.12 -2.72
C LEU A 43 -3.10 -9.81 -1.94
N ALA A 44 -3.70 -8.71 -2.39
CA ALA A 44 -3.57 -7.42 -1.74
C ALA A 44 -4.19 -7.40 -0.33
N LYS A 45 -5.31 -8.11 -0.12
CA LYS A 45 -5.92 -8.27 1.19
C LYS A 45 -5.05 -9.10 2.13
N LYS A 46 -4.57 -10.24 1.64
CA LYS A 46 -3.66 -11.10 2.42
C LYS A 46 -2.43 -10.33 2.90
N GLU A 47 -1.82 -9.54 2.02
CA GLU A 47 -0.68 -8.70 2.36
C GLU A 47 -1.02 -7.61 3.41
N LEU A 48 -2.22 -7.04 3.37
CA LEU A 48 -2.69 -6.08 4.37
C LEU A 48 -2.89 -6.74 5.75
N ASP A 49 -3.36 -7.99 5.78
CA ASP A 49 -3.63 -8.72 7.03
C ASP A 49 -2.35 -9.29 7.66
N GLU A 50 -1.42 -9.77 6.84
CA GLU A 50 -0.14 -10.36 7.29
C GLU A 50 0.92 -9.30 7.62
N ARG A 51 0.66 -8.04 7.27
CA ARG A 51 1.62 -6.95 7.41
C ARG A 51 1.99 -6.70 8.88
N PRO A 52 3.29 -6.64 9.22
CA PRO A 52 3.70 -6.23 10.55
C PRO A 52 3.31 -4.76 10.81
N LYS A 53 2.93 -4.46 12.05
CA LYS A 53 2.58 -3.09 12.46
C LYS A 53 3.73 -2.12 12.12
N PRO A 54 3.44 -0.86 11.74
CA PRO A 54 4.46 0.14 11.47
C PRO A 54 5.53 0.19 12.58
N GLY A 55 6.80 0.01 12.20
CA GLY A 55 7.93 -0.05 13.13
C GLY A 55 8.36 -1.45 13.60
N ARG A 56 7.66 -2.52 13.19
CA ARG A 56 8.14 -3.90 13.36
C ARG A 56 8.94 -4.33 12.11
N PRO A 57 10.08 -5.01 12.27
CA PRO A 57 10.83 -5.57 11.15
C PRO A 57 9.97 -6.51 10.30
N TRP A 58 10.29 -6.58 9.01
CA TRP A 58 9.70 -7.54 8.07
C TRP A 58 10.26 -8.95 8.22
N ASP A 59 11.38 -9.09 8.93
CA ASP A 59 12.06 -10.37 9.10
C ASP A 59 11.28 -11.26 10.07
N LYS A 60 10.70 -12.33 9.50
CA LYS A 60 10.42 -13.58 10.20
C LYS A 60 11.33 -14.65 9.63
#